data_AF-A0A6L3YN80-F1
#
_entry.id   AF-A0A6L3YN80-F1
#
_cell.length_a   1.000
_cell.length_b   1.000
_cell.length_c   1.000
_cell.angle_alpha   90.00
_cell.angle_beta   90.00
_cell.angle_gamma   90.00
#
_symmetry.space_group_name_H-M   'P 1'
#
loop_
_entity.id
_entity.type
_entity.pdbx_description
1 polymer ?
#
loop_
_entity_poly.entity_id
_entity_poly.type
_entity_poly.pdbx_seq_one_letter_code
_entity_poly.pdbx_strand_id
1 'polypeptide(L)'
;MNAEITQLLARFTGSDLTRTLSGIEGTVRGVTAEQCNAFLEKAGAGREVLSAAAEMKRLAGQINVTIHALGILLCLPHILEPGEEVQSVSLGAGNTGRDFDLETNYRVAEFKFIRWRGGAESIRQNGIFKDYLMLAEYETDKRKYLYLLGLKHALRFFRGSRAISSVLSRNGKVSELFVARYGNQFRTVKDYFAVHGDAVRIEDVSPWLSELAGDLISDPAADEEI
;
A
#
# COMPACT_ATOMS: atom_id res chain seq x y z
N MET A 1 -10.74 24.91 -2.50
CA MET A 1 -10.15 24.15 -1.38
C MET A 1 -8.88 23.41 -1.77
N ASN A 2 -8.87 22.32 -2.56
CA ASN A 2 -7.60 21.63 -2.91
C ASN A 2 -6.64 22.45 -3.78
N ALA A 3 -7.15 23.20 -4.76
CA ALA A 3 -6.33 24.10 -5.59
C ALA A 3 -5.66 25.22 -4.76
N GLU A 4 -6.28 25.62 -3.67
CA GLU A 4 -5.80 26.67 -2.77
C GLU A 4 -4.66 26.16 -1.86
N ILE A 5 -4.78 24.93 -1.34
CA ILE A 5 -3.71 24.27 -0.57
C ILE A 5 -2.44 24.15 -1.41
N THR A 6 -2.54 23.59 -2.62
CA THR A 6 -1.38 23.41 -3.50
C THR A 6 -0.77 24.75 -3.88
N GLN A 7 -1.59 25.78 -4.13
CA GLN A 7 -1.11 27.12 -4.46
C GLN A 7 -0.39 27.79 -3.29
N LEU A 8 -0.93 27.71 -2.07
CA LEU A 8 -0.29 28.26 -0.86
C LEU A 8 1.05 27.60 -0.59
N LEU A 9 1.12 26.27 -0.70
CA LEU A 9 2.37 25.54 -0.55
C LEU A 9 3.37 25.89 -1.66
N ALA A 10 2.95 25.88 -2.92
CA ALA A 10 3.83 26.20 -4.04
C ALA A 10 4.42 27.63 -3.95
N ARG A 11 3.63 28.60 -3.47
CA ARG A 11 4.13 29.96 -3.23
C ARG A 11 5.21 30.01 -2.16
N PHE A 12 5.02 29.28 -1.05
CA PHE A 12 6.00 29.25 0.04
C PHE A 12 7.25 28.43 -0.31
N THR A 13 7.10 27.27 -0.97
CA THR A 13 8.24 26.43 -1.34
C THR A 13 9.06 27.04 -2.46
N GLY A 14 8.41 27.79 -3.36
CA GLY A 14 8.99 28.19 -4.63
C GLY A 14 9.28 26.97 -5.51
N SER A 15 10.16 27.14 -6.50
CA SER A 15 10.64 26.05 -7.37
C SER A 15 11.72 25.18 -6.72
N ASP A 16 12.37 25.67 -5.67
CA ASP A 16 13.46 25.00 -4.95
C ASP A 16 13.35 25.33 -3.45
N LEU A 17 12.78 24.39 -2.68
CA LEU A 17 12.54 24.57 -1.26
C LEU A 17 13.85 24.83 -0.49
N THR A 18 14.93 24.13 -0.82
CA THR A 18 16.22 24.25 -0.12
C THR A 18 16.76 25.68 -0.27
N ARG A 19 16.69 26.22 -1.49
CA ARG A 19 17.10 27.61 -1.76
C ARG A 19 16.21 28.61 -1.05
N THR A 20 14.90 28.41 -1.06
CA THR A 20 13.95 29.30 -0.37
C THR A 20 14.24 29.33 1.14
N LEU A 21 14.42 28.17 1.77
CA LEU A 21 14.74 28.08 3.20
C LEU A 21 16.08 28.74 3.53
N SER A 22 17.13 28.54 2.73
CA SER A 22 18.43 29.18 2.95
C SER A 22 18.34 30.71 2.89
N GLY A 23 17.52 31.27 1.99
CA GLY A 23 17.25 32.70 1.93
C GLY A 23 16.52 33.23 3.18
N ILE A 24 15.53 32.48 3.67
CA ILE A 24 14.80 32.80 4.91
C ILE A 24 15.76 32.73 6.12
N GLU A 25 16.61 31.70 6.22
CA GLU A 25 17.60 31.53 7.28
C GLU A 25 18.65 32.66 7.31
N GLY A 26 19.04 33.16 6.14
CA GLY A 26 19.95 34.31 6.04
C GLY A 26 19.29 35.60 6.51
N THR A 27 18.02 35.81 6.15
CA THR A 27 17.29 37.07 6.40
C THR A 27 16.65 37.16 7.78
N VAL A 28 16.36 36.03 8.44
CA VAL A 28 15.79 36.00 9.80
C VAL A 28 16.80 36.42 10.88
N ARG A 29 18.10 36.37 10.58
CA ARG A 29 19.15 36.72 11.55
C ARG A 29 19.04 38.19 11.95
N GLY A 30 18.92 38.42 13.26
CA GLY A 30 18.80 39.77 13.82
C GLY A 30 17.40 40.37 13.75
N VAL A 31 16.39 39.64 13.26
CA VAL A 31 14.99 40.06 13.35
C VAL A 31 14.58 40.15 14.82
N THR A 32 14.05 41.32 15.22
CA THR A 32 13.56 41.54 16.59
C THR A 32 12.08 41.14 16.72
N ALA A 33 11.57 41.14 17.95
CA ALA A 33 10.16 40.84 18.22
C ALA A 33 9.21 41.79 17.48
N GLU A 34 9.55 43.08 17.39
CA GLU A 34 8.76 44.11 16.71
C GLU A 34 8.73 43.90 15.19
N GLN A 35 9.79 43.30 14.63
CA GLN A 35 9.93 43.04 13.20
C GLN A 35 9.35 41.69 12.77
N CYS A 36 9.05 40.80 13.72
CA CYS A 36 8.76 39.40 13.45
C CYS A 36 7.52 39.21 12.56
N ASN A 37 6.44 39.95 12.81
CA ASN A 37 5.22 39.85 12.01
C ASN A 37 5.45 40.28 10.55
N ALA A 38 6.13 41.42 10.34
CA ALA A 38 6.45 41.90 8.99
C ALA A 38 7.41 40.96 8.26
N PHE A 39 8.34 40.34 8.98
CA PHE A 39 9.22 39.31 8.43
C PHE A 39 8.42 38.08 7.96
N LEU A 40 7.52 37.56 8.80
CA LEU A 40 6.70 36.39 8.48
C LEU A 40 5.80 36.65 7.25
N GLU A 41 5.17 37.82 7.17
CA GLU A 41 4.39 38.22 5.99
C GLU A 41 5.25 38.26 4.73
N LYS A 42 6.43 38.89 4.79
CA LYS A 42 7.36 38.98 3.65
C LYS A 42 7.88 37.61 3.21
N ALA A 43 8.14 36.72 4.16
CA ALA A 43 8.58 35.35 3.89
C ALA A 43 7.45 34.44 3.38
N GLY A 44 6.19 34.91 3.37
CA GLY A 44 5.03 34.07 3.06
C GLY A 44 4.82 32.94 4.07
N ALA A 45 5.34 33.08 5.30
CA ALA A 45 5.34 32.06 6.34
C ALA A 45 4.12 32.20 7.28
N GLY A 46 2.95 32.43 6.68
CA GLY A 46 1.70 32.67 7.41
C GLY A 46 1.06 31.41 8.00
N ARG A 47 0.08 31.60 8.89
CA ARG A 47 -0.66 30.49 9.54
C ARG A 47 -1.45 29.66 8.53
N GLU A 48 -1.94 30.30 7.48
CA GLU A 48 -2.64 29.69 6.35
C GLU A 48 -1.76 28.69 5.59
N VAL A 49 -0.47 28.98 5.42
CA VAL A 49 0.49 28.06 4.77
C VAL A 49 0.77 26.85 5.66
N LEU A 50 0.95 27.07 6.97
CA LEU A 50 1.10 25.98 7.92
C LEU A 50 -0.15 25.09 7.98
N SER A 51 -1.34 25.69 7.97
CA SER A 51 -2.61 24.96 7.92
C SER A 51 -2.75 24.15 6.63
N ALA A 52 -2.37 24.74 5.49
CA ALA A 52 -2.34 24.04 4.19
C ALA A 52 -1.37 22.85 4.22
N ALA A 53 -0.19 23.00 4.83
CA ALA A 53 0.79 21.91 4.97
C ALA A 53 0.24 20.78 5.86
N ALA A 54 -0.38 21.12 6.99
CA ALA A 54 -1.00 20.15 7.88
C ALA A 54 -2.13 19.38 7.18
N GLU A 55 -2.97 20.07 6.42
CA GLU A 55 -4.07 19.45 5.67
C GLU A 55 -3.56 18.57 4.53
N MET A 56 -2.57 19.04 3.76
CA MET A 56 -1.92 18.23 2.73
C MET A 56 -1.30 16.97 3.32
N LYS A 57 -0.63 17.06 4.47
CA LYS A 57 -0.10 15.90 5.19
C LYS A 57 -1.20 14.94 5.63
N ARG A 58 -2.33 15.47 6.13
CA ARG A 58 -3.50 14.67 6.52
C ARG A 58 -4.08 13.91 5.32
N LEU A 59 -4.28 14.59 4.20
CA LEU A 59 -4.77 14.02 2.94
C LEU A 59 -3.79 12.97 2.39
N ALA A 60 -2.49 13.29 2.35
CA ALA A 60 -1.44 12.38 1.91
C ALA A 60 -1.40 11.10 2.77
N GLY A 61 -1.60 11.23 4.08
CA GLY A 61 -1.67 10.10 5.00
C GLY A 61 -2.85 9.16 4.74
N GLN A 62 -3.90 9.62 4.06
CA GLN A 62 -5.08 8.82 3.71
C GLN A 62 -4.99 8.15 2.33
N ILE A 63 -4.04 8.55 1.47
CA ILE A 63 -3.94 8.08 0.08
C ILE A 63 -3.91 6.55 -0.01
N ASN A 64 -3.13 5.88 0.84
CA ASN A 64 -3.04 4.40 0.79
C ASN A 64 -4.39 3.73 1.08
N VAL A 65 -5.16 4.27 2.03
CA VAL A 65 -6.49 3.76 2.38
C VAL A 65 -7.47 4.04 1.24
N THR A 66 -7.41 5.24 0.66
CA THR A 66 -8.23 5.63 -0.49
C THR A 66 -7.96 4.73 -1.71
N ILE A 67 -6.69 4.48 -2.04
CA ILE A 67 -6.31 3.57 -3.13
C ILE A 67 -6.85 2.17 -2.88
N HIS A 68 -6.74 1.66 -1.65
CA HIS A 68 -7.23 0.34 -1.30
C HIS A 68 -8.76 0.24 -1.42
N ALA A 69 -9.48 1.18 -0.82
CA ALA A 69 -10.95 1.22 -0.89
C ALA A 69 -11.45 1.32 -2.34
N LEU A 70 -10.90 2.25 -3.12
CA LEU A 70 -11.28 2.43 -4.51
C LEU A 70 -10.91 1.22 -5.37
N GLY A 71 -9.72 0.65 -5.15
CA GLY A 71 -9.28 -0.54 -5.87
C GLY A 71 -10.25 -1.71 -5.69
N ILE A 72 -10.71 -1.97 -4.46
CA ILE A 72 -11.72 -3.00 -4.18
C ILE A 72 -13.02 -2.69 -4.93
N LEU A 73 -13.57 -1.48 -4.73
CA LEU A 73 -14.86 -1.07 -5.28
C LEU A 73 -14.88 -1.13 -6.81
N LEU A 74 -13.77 -0.73 -7.46
CA LEU A 74 -13.62 -0.76 -8.91
C LEU A 74 -13.42 -2.19 -9.45
N CYS A 75 -12.94 -3.14 -8.65
CA CYS A 75 -12.91 -4.55 -9.06
C CYS A 75 -14.27 -5.24 -9.00
N LEU A 76 -15.19 -4.83 -8.12
CA LEU A 76 -16.46 -5.53 -7.88
C LEU A 76 -17.26 -5.84 -9.17
N PRO A 77 -17.47 -4.88 -10.10
CA PRO A 77 -18.24 -5.15 -11.32
C PRO A 77 -17.61 -6.19 -12.25
N HIS A 78 -16.32 -6.47 -12.09
CA HIS A 78 -15.57 -7.40 -12.94
C HIS A 78 -15.42 -8.78 -12.32
N ILE A 79 -15.43 -8.87 -10.99
CA ILE A 79 -15.22 -10.12 -10.28
C ILE A 79 -16.53 -10.79 -9.87
N LEU A 80 -17.61 -10.03 -9.61
CA LEU A 80 -18.88 -10.59 -9.17
C LEU A 80 -19.59 -11.34 -10.30
N GLU A 81 -20.10 -12.52 -9.99
CA GLU A 81 -20.88 -13.35 -10.90
C GLU A 81 -22.39 -13.08 -10.74
N PRO A 82 -23.23 -13.42 -11.74
CA PRO A 82 -24.68 -13.36 -11.59
C PRO A 82 -25.16 -14.14 -10.35
N GLY A 83 -25.91 -13.48 -9.47
CA GLY A 83 -26.39 -14.07 -8.20
C GLY A 83 -25.37 -14.05 -7.06
N GLU A 84 -24.18 -13.50 -7.28
CA GLU A 84 -23.22 -13.24 -6.22
C GLU A 84 -23.55 -11.93 -5.50
N GLU A 85 -23.63 -11.99 -4.17
CA GLU A 85 -23.99 -10.88 -3.30
C GLU A 85 -22.85 -10.59 -2.32
N VAL A 86 -22.47 -9.32 -2.24
CA VAL A 86 -21.49 -8.86 -1.24
C VAL A 86 -22.11 -8.94 0.15
N GLN A 87 -21.53 -9.76 1.02
CA GLN A 87 -21.94 -9.92 2.42
C GLN A 87 -21.16 -8.97 3.33
N SER A 88 -19.87 -8.79 3.08
CA SER A 88 -19.05 -7.82 3.79
C SER A 88 -17.87 -7.32 2.95
N VAL A 89 -17.41 -6.11 3.27
CA VAL A 89 -16.26 -5.46 2.63
C VAL A 89 -15.52 -4.62 3.67
N SER A 90 -14.19 -4.66 3.65
CA SER A 90 -13.30 -3.89 4.53
C SER A 90 -12.60 -2.79 3.72
N LEU A 91 -13.09 -1.55 3.80
CA LEU A 91 -12.54 -0.41 3.02
C LEU A 91 -11.63 0.53 3.84
N GLY A 92 -11.60 0.37 5.16
CA GLY A 92 -11.01 1.33 6.08
C GLY A 92 -9.62 0.95 6.59
N ALA A 93 -8.93 1.91 7.21
CA ALA A 93 -7.70 1.64 7.94
C ALA A 93 -8.00 0.79 9.19
N GLY A 94 -7.41 -0.41 9.22
CA GLY A 94 -7.64 -1.38 10.29
C GLY A 94 -8.89 -2.18 10.03
N ASN A 95 -8.76 -3.51 10.03
CA ASN A 95 -9.91 -4.41 9.93
C ASN A 95 -10.94 -4.00 10.99
N THR A 96 -12.11 -3.58 10.54
CA THR A 96 -13.26 -3.16 11.36
C THR A 96 -13.93 -4.35 12.06
N GLY A 97 -13.12 -5.35 12.47
CA GLY A 97 -13.57 -6.66 12.94
C GLY A 97 -13.91 -7.65 11.82
N ARG A 98 -13.48 -7.37 10.57
CA ARG A 98 -13.64 -8.30 9.43
C ARG A 98 -12.41 -9.19 9.27
N ASP A 99 -12.62 -10.39 8.76
CA ASP A 99 -11.54 -11.36 8.53
C ASP A 99 -10.84 -11.14 7.18
N PHE A 100 -11.57 -10.63 6.18
CA PHE A 100 -11.11 -10.42 4.80
C PHE A 100 -11.52 -9.05 4.25
N ASP A 101 -10.84 -8.64 3.17
CA ASP A 101 -11.15 -7.41 2.43
C ASP A 101 -12.53 -7.49 1.74
N LEU A 102 -12.89 -8.66 1.22
CA LEU A 102 -14.18 -8.94 0.60
C LEU A 102 -14.69 -10.32 1.00
N GLU A 103 -15.97 -10.37 1.33
CA GLU A 103 -16.71 -11.61 1.51
C GLU A 103 -18.06 -11.50 0.77
N THR A 104 -18.35 -12.51 -0.02
CA THR A 104 -19.62 -12.69 -0.72
C THR A 104 -20.25 -14.01 -0.29
N ASN A 105 -21.44 -14.30 -0.81
CA ASN A 105 -22.02 -15.64 -0.71
C ASN A 105 -21.19 -16.72 -1.44
N TYR A 106 -20.30 -16.37 -2.37
CA TYR A 106 -19.51 -17.33 -3.16
C TYR A 106 -18.00 -17.31 -2.89
N ARG A 107 -17.45 -16.23 -2.33
CA ARG A 107 -15.99 -16.08 -2.17
C ARG A 107 -15.59 -15.29 -0.94
N VAL A 108 -14.36 -15.52 -0.51
CA VAL A 108 -13.57 -14.66 0.38
C VAL A 108 -12.33 -14.20 -0.37
N ALA A 109 -11.94 -12.94 -0.19
CA ALA A 109 -10.82 -12.38 -0.93
C ALA A 109 -10.01 -11.33 -0.17
N GLU A 110 -8.73 -11.27 -0.51
CA GLU A 110 -7.77 -10.24 -0.10
C GLU A 110 -7.27 -9.48 -1.32
N PHE A 111 -7.05 -8.17 -1.16
CA PHE A 111 -6.54 -7.30 -2.20
C PHE A 111 -5.21 -6.68 -1.78
N LYS A 112 -4.19 -6.79 -2.65
CA LYS A 112 -2.91 -6.09 -2.45
C LYS A 112 -2.48 -5.33 -3.69
N PHE A 113 -2.75 -4.03 -3.66
CA PHE A 113 -2.35 -3.06 -4.68
C PHE A 113 -0.89 -2.63 -4.48
N ILE A 114 0.06 -3.54 -4.73
CA ILE A 114 1.49 -3.29 -4.52
C ILE A 114 2.15 -2.85 -5.83
N ARG A 115 2.70 -1.64 -5.84
CA ARG A 115 3.68 -1.21 -6.85
C ARG A 115 5.08 -1.65 -6.43
N TRP A 116 5.57 -2.72 -7.04
CA TRP A 116 6.94 -3.23 -6.84
C TRP A 116 7.95 -2.22 -7.38
N ARG A 117 8.92 -1.82 -6.55
CA ARG A 117 9.95 -0.81 -6.90
C ARG A 117 11.32 -1.42 -7.17
N GLY A 118 11.49 -2.72 -6.89
CA GLY A 118 12.80 -3.37 -6.92
C GLY A 118 13.55 -3.23 -5.60
N GLY A 119 14.65 -3.95 -5.44
CA GLY A 119 15.41 -3.97 -4.19
C GLY A 119 14.73 -4.71 -3.04
N ALA A 120 14.81 -4.16 -1.83
CA ALA A 120 14.33 -4.80 -0.60
C ALA A 120 12.79 -4.74 -0.46
N GLU A 121 12.10 -5.76 -0.98
CA GLU A 121 10.63 -5.86 -0.98
C GLU A 121 10.08 -6.72 0.17
N SER A 122 10.87 -6.93 1.23
CA SER A 122 10.59 -7.93 2.27
C SER A 122 9.28 -7.68 3.02
N ILE A 123 8.96 -6.43 3.34
CA ILE A 123 7.72 -6.07 4.05
C ILE A 123 6.48 -6.43 3.22
N ARG A 124 6.49 -6.10 1.92
CA ARG A 124 5.38 -6.35 1.00
C ARG A 124 5.21 -7.85 0.73
N GLN A 125 6.31 -8.56 0.53
CA GLN A 125 6.33 -10.02 0.41
C GLN A 125 5.76 -10.71 1.66
N ASN A 126 6.16 -10.25 2.85
CA ASN A 126 5.66 -10.80 4.10
C ASN A 126 4.15 -10.58 4.26
N GLY A 127 3.65 -9.40 3.86
CA GLY A 127 2.22 -9.12 3.81
C GLY A 127 1.46 -10.10 2.90
N ILE A 128 1.88 -10.20 1.63
CA ILE A 128 1.24 -11.11 0.67
C ILE A 128 1.24 -12.57 1.16
N PHE A 129 2.34 -13.06 1.73
CA PHE A 129 2.38 -14.43 2.25
C PHE A 129 1.42 -14.62 3.41
N LYS A 130 1.34 -13.66 4.33
CA LYS A 130 0.39 -13.69 5.45
C LYS A 130 -1.04 -13.80 4.93
N ASP A 131 -1.44 -12.95 3.98
CA ASP A 131 -2.81 -12.94 3.49
C ASP A 131 -3.15 -14.23 2.72
N TYR A 132 -2.20 -14.72 1.90
CA TYR A 132 -2.32 -16.02 1.25
C TYR A 132 -2.52 -17.15 2.26
N LEU A 133 -1.70 -17.18 3.31
CA LEU A 133 -1.78 -18.20 4.35
C LEU A 133 -3.13 -18.11 5.07
N MET A 134 -3.58 -16.92 5.48
CA MET A 134 -4.87 -16.74 6.15
C MET A 134 -6.03 -17.23 5.28
N LEU A 135 -6.03 -16.91 3.98
CA LEU A 135 -7.02 -17.43 3.03
C LEU A 135 -6.94 -18.96 2.91
N ALA A 136 -5.75 -19.52 2.70
CA ALA A 136 -5.55 -20.95 2.53
C ALA A 136 -6.06 -21.73 3.74
N GLU A 137 -5.78 -21.25 4.95
CA GLU A 137 -6.13 -21.91 6.21
C GLU A 137 -7.57 -21.68 6.67
N TYR A 138 -8.30 -20.74 6.06
CA TYR A 138 -9.68 -20.43 6.45
C TYR A 138 -10.64 -21.56 6.04
N GLU A 139 -11.40 -22.08 6.99
CA GLU A 139 -12.33 -23.19 6.75
C GLU A 139 -13.67 -22.66 6.21
N THR A 140 -13.90 -22.84 4.91
CA THR A 140 -15.11 -22.41 4.22
C THR A 140 -15.30 -23.21 2.93
N ASP A 141 -16.53 -23.28 2.46
CA ASP A 141 -16.90 -23.76 1.11
C ASP A 141 -16.77 -22.67 0.04
N LYS A 142 -16.61 -21.40 0.45
CA LYS A 142 -16.38 -20.27 -0.43
C LYS A 142 -15.06 -20.37 -1.17
N ARG A 143 -15.02 -19.87 -2.39
CA ARG A 143 -13.79 -19.74 -3.17
C ARG A 143 -12.86 -18.71 -2.53
N LYS A 144 -11.55 -18.95 -2.57
CA LYS A 144 -10.55 -18.08 -1.94
C LYS A 144 -9.73 -17.36 -3.01
N TYR A 145 -9.64 -16.04 -2.93
CA TYR A 145 -8.95 -15.22 -3.92
C TYR A 145 -7.94 -14.26 -3.29
N LEU A 146 -6.78 -14.14 -3.92
CA LEU A 146 -5.81 -13.10 -3.66
C LEU A 146 -5.64 -12.27 -4.93
N TYR A 147 -6.17 -11.05 -4.91
CA TYR A 147 -6.16 -10.13 -6.04
C TYR A 147 -4.96 -9.18 -5.96
N LEU A 148 -4.14 -9.14 -7.01
CA LEU A 148 -2.87 -8.40 -7.05
C LEU A 148 -2.78 -7.49 -8.29
N LEU A 149 -1.94 -6.45 -8.21
CA LEU A 149 -1.48 -5.71 -9.38
C LEU A 149 -0.21 -6.37 -9.94
N GLY A 150 -0.38 -7.16 -11.00
CA GLY A 150 0.70 -7.88 -11.66
C GLY A 150 1.19 -9.09 -10.84
N LEU A 151 1.41 -10.21 -11.51
CA LEU A 151 1.73 -11.48 -10.83
C LEU A 151 3.22 -11.81 -10.78
N LYS A 152 4.04 -11.23 -11.66
CA LYS A 152 5.45 -11.63 -11.85
C LYS A 152 6.26 -11.62 -10.55
N HIS A 153 6.18 -10.53 -9.79
CA HIS A 153 6.95 -10.39 -8.55
C HIS A 153 6.43 -11.30 -7.44
N ALA A 154 5.11 -11.38 -7.26
CA ALA A 154 4.48 -12.22 -6.25
C ALA A 154 4.76 -13.70 -6.49
N LEU A 155 4.56 -14.20 -7.72
CA LEU A 155 4.81 -15.60 -8.06
C LEU A 155 6.30 -15.96 -7.96
N ARG A 156 7.21 -15.05 -8.32
CA ARG A 156 8.65 -15.25 -8.09
C ARG A 156 8.96 -15.38 -6.60
N PHE A 157 8.32 -14.59 -5.76
CA PHE A 157 8.47 -14.69 -4.31
C PHE A 157 7.89 -16.00 -3.75
N PHE A 158 6.66 -16.39 -4.14
CA PHE A 158 6.04 -17.64 -3.71
C PHE A 158 6.83 -18.89 -4.12
N ARG A 159 7.52 -18.83 -5.27
CA ARG A 159 8.41 -19.90 -5.74
C ARG A 159 9.85 -19.76 -5.22
N GLY A 160 10.11 -18.77 -4.37
CA GLY A 160 11.42 -18.46 -3.82
C GLY A 160 11.68 -19.11 -2.46
N SER A 161 12.96 -19.23 -2.11
CA SER A 161 13.42 -19.97 -0.92
C SER A 161 13.51 -19.11 0.35
N ARG A 162 12.72 -18.03 0.48
CA ARG A 162 12.72 -17.24 1.73
C ARG A 162 12.21 -18.12 2.88
N ALA A 163 12.91 -18.12 4.01
CA ALA A 163 12.52 -18.90 5.18
C ALA A 163 11.19 -18.39 5.76
N ILE A 164 10.25 -19.31 6.05
CA ILE A 164 8.93 -18.95 6.60
C ILE A 164 9.07 -18.24 7.94
N SER A 165 10.01 -18.68 8.80
CA SER A 165 10.32 -18.03 10.08
C SER A 165 10.72 -16.56 9.90
N SER A 166 11.45 -16.22 8.83
CA SER A 166 11.80 -14.84 8.49
C SER A 166 10.58 -14.06 7.99
N VAL A 167 9.75 -14.68 7.16
CA VAL A 167 8.56 -14.07 6.56
C VAL A 167 7.50 -13.75 7.61
N LEU A 168 7.29 -14.65 8.57
CA LEU A 168 6.30 -14.50 9.65
C LEU A 168 6.85 -13.83 10.91
N SER A 169 8.14 -13.46 10.95
CA SER A 169 8.83 -12.93 12.14
C SER A 169 8.16 -11.74 12.83
N ARG A 170 7.39 -10.93 12.09
CA ARG A 170 6.67 -9.76 12.64
C ARG A 170 5.18 -10.01 12.91
N ASN A 171 4.69 -11.24 12.72
CA ASN A 171 3.31 -11.64 12.92
C ASN A 171 3.24 -12.85 13.87
N GLY A 172 3.43 -12.62 15.17
CA GLY A 172 3.50 -13.68 16.20
C GLY A 172 2.33 -14.68 16.14
N LYS A 173 1.09 -14.18 16.12
CA LYS A 173 -0.12 -15.03 16.04
C LYS A 173 -0.14 -15.93 14.80
N VAL A 174 0.23 -15.40 13.64
CA VAL A 174 0.23 -16.16 12.38
C VAL A 174 1.38 -17.17 12.38
N SER A 175 2.53 -16.80 12.95
CA SER A 175 3.65 -17.72 13.14
C SER A 175 3.27 -18.88 14.08
N GLU A 176 2.60 -18.60 15.20
CA GLU A 176 2.12 -19.62 16.14
C GLU A 176 1.11 -20.57 15.48
N LEU A 177 0.15 -20.02 14.74
CA LEU A 177 -0.81 -20.81 13.95
C LEU A 177 -0.08 -21.75 12.98
N PHE A 178 0.90 -21.21 12.24
CA PHE A 178 1.67 -21.99 11.27
C PHE A 178 2.45 -23.12 11.94
N VAL A 179 3.15 -22.84 13.04
CA VAL A 179 3.92 -23.85 13.78
C VAL A 179 3.00 -24.89 14.42
N ALA A 180 1.84 -24.49 14.96
CA ALA A 180 0.89 -25.43 15.55
C ALA A 180 0.34 -26.43 14.52
N ARG A 181 0.09 -25.97 13.28
CA ARG A 181 -0.47 -26.81 12.21
C ARG A 181 0.58 -27.63 11.47
N TYR A 182 1.74 -27.05 11.16
CA TYR A 182 2.74 -27.64 10.27
C TYR A 182 4.08 -27.98 10.94
N GLY A 183 4.34 -27.51 12.16
CA GLY A 183 5.62 -27.68 12.84
C GLY A 183 6.80 -27.25 11.96
N ASN A 184 7.70 -28.21 11.69
CA ASN A 184 8.90 -28.01 10.85
C ASN A 184 8.77 -28.58 9.44
N GLN A 185 7.56 -28.95 8.99
CA GLN A 185 7.31 -29.58 7.69
C GLN A 185 7.75 -28.68 6.52
N PHE A 186 7.48 -27.38 6.62
CA PHE A 186 7.83 -26.40 5.59
C PHE A 186 8.86 -25.40 6.12
N ARG A 187 10.00 -25.30 5.45
CA ARG A 187 11.08 -24.38 5.86
C ARG A 187 11.04 -23.08 5.09
N THR A 188 10.68 -23.14 3.81
CA THR A 188 10.67 -22.00 2.90
C THR A 188 9.27 -21.76 2.32
N VAL A 189 9.03 -20.53 1.84
CA VAL A 189 7.79 -20.16 1.15
C VAL A 189 7.51 -21.10 -0.03
N LYS A 190 8.54 -21.44 -0.81
CA LYS A 190 8.45 -22.42 -1.90
C LYS A 190 7.94 -23.78 -1.45
N ASP A 191 8.41 -24.29 -0.32
CA ASP A 191 8.03 -25.63 0.17
C ASP A 191 6.53 -25.68 0.48
N TYR A 192 6.03 -24.67 1.20
CA TYR A 192 4.61 -24.54 1.52
C TYR A 192 3.77 -24.34 0.25
N PHE A 193 4.20 -23.41 -0.62
CA PHE A 193 3.47 -23.08 -1.83
C PHE A 193 3.43 -24.23 -2.85
N ALA A 194 4.43 -25.12 -2.86
CA ALA A 194 4.42 -26.30 -3.72
C ALA A 194 3.32 -27.31 -3.35
N VAL A 195 2.89 -27.34 -2.07
CA VAL A 195 1.84 -28.25 -1.58
C VAL A 195 0.47 -27.57 -1.55
N HIS A 196 0.43 -26.30 -1.14
CA HIS A 196 -0.82 -25.56 -0.92
C HIS A 196 -1.11 -24.51 -1.99
N GLY A 197 -0.37 -24.51 -3.12
CA GLY A 197 -0.42 -23.48 -4.16
C GLY A 197 -1.77 -23.29 -4.84
N ASP A 198 -2.60 -24.33 -4.83
CA ASP A 198 -3.94 -24.31 -5.44
C ASP A 198 -5.06 -23.98 -4.43
N ALA A 199 -4.72 -23.78 -3.15
CA ALA A 199 -5.70 -23.48 -2.09
C ALA A 199 -6.33 -22.08 -2.24
N VAL A 200 -5.66 -21.16 -2.94
CA VAL A 200 -6.09 -19.78 -3.16
C VAL A 200 -5.80 -19.40 -4.60
N ARG A 201 -6.80 -18.86 -5.31
CA ARG A 201 -6.61 -18.34 -6.66
C ARG A 201 -5.92 -16.98 -6.59
N ILE A 202 -4.77 -16.85 -7.25
CA ILE A 202 -4.04 -15.59 -7.36
C ILE A 202 -4.36 -14.98 -8.73
N GLU A 203 -5.04 -13.83 -8.75
CA GLU A 203 -5.51 -13.20 -9.99
C GLU A 203 -5.01 -11.76 -10.14
N ASP A 204 -4.79 -11.37 -11.39
CA ASP A 204 -4.31 -10.04 -11.75
C ASP A 204 -5.49 -9.10 -12.02
N VAL A 205 -5.58 -8.03 -11.25
CA VAL A 205 -6.65 -7.03 -11.40
C VAL A 205 -6.17 -5.75 -12.09
N SER A 206 -4.93 -5.72 -12.56
CA SER A 206 -4.37 -4.60 -13.32
C SER A 206 -5.21 -4.19 -14.53
N PRO A 207 -5.86 -5.10 -15.30
CA PRO A 207 -6.69 -4.71 -16.43
C PRO A 207 -7.87 -3.80 -16.09
N TRP A 208 -8.33 -3.79 -14.83
CA TRP A 208 -9.46 -2.98 -14.38
C TRP A 208 -9.03 -1.72 -13.61
N LEU A 209 -7.75 -1.62 -13.28
CA LEU A 209 -7.17 -0.56 -12.44
C LEU A 209 -5.98 0.10 -13.17
N SER A 210 -6.20 0.48 -14.42
CA SER A 210 -5.15 0.99 -15.33
C SER A 210 -4.40 2.19 -14.75
N GLU A 211 -5.06 3.00 -13.93
CA GLU A 211 -4.56 4.20 -13.24
C GLU A 211 -3.57 3.85 -12.13
N LEU A 212 -3.72 2.67 -11.52
CA LEU A 212 -2.77 2.11 -10.56
C LEU A 212 -1.71 1.24 -11.25
N ALA A 213 -2.03 0.72 -12.43
CA ALA A 213 -1.15 -0.06 -13.29
C ALA A 213 -0.22 0.81 -14.15
N GLY A 214 -0.46 2.13 -14.23
CA GLY A 214 0.40 3.10 -14.89
C GLY A 214 1.83 3.03 -14.38
N ASP A 215 2.75 2.70 -15.30
CA ASP A 215 4.17 2.28 -15.14
C ASP A 215 4.42 0.83 -14.66
N LEU A 216 3.59 -0.14 -15.03
CA LEU A 216 4.04 -1.55 -15.12
C LEU A 216 4.82 -1.85 -16.41
N ILE A 217 5.05 -0.86 -17.30
CA ILE A 217 5.93 -0.93 -18.47
C ILE A 217 6.73 0.38 -18.63
N SER A 218 8.05 0.20 -18.79
CA SER A 218 9.15 1.16 -19.00
C SER A 218 9.77 1.77 -17.73
N ASP A 219 10.87 1.14 -17.32
CA ASP A 219 11.90 1.72 -16.48
C ASP A 219 12.90 2.41 -17.43
N PRO A 220 13.02 3.76 -17.44
CA PRO A 220 14.03 4.44 -18.24
C PRO A 220 15.46 4.22 -17.72
N ALA A 221 15.66 3.53 -16.58
CA ALA A 221 16.99 3.26 -16.04
C ALA A 221 17.60 1.93 -16.51
N ALA A 222 17.01 1.28 -17.51
CA ALA A 222 17.57 0.06 -18.11
C ALA A 222 18.48 0.29 -19.33
N ASP A 223 18.73 1.55 -19.72
CA ASP A 223 19.67 1.92 -20.80
C ASP A 223 20.72 2.93 -20.28
N GLU A 224 21.45 2.60 -19.22
CA GLU A 224 22.81 3.14 -18.98
C GLU A 224 23.71 2.04 -18.39
N GLU A 225 24.01 1.03 -19.20
CA GLU A 225 25.31 0.37 -19.20
C GLU A 225 25.78 0.26 -20.66
N ILE A 226 26.55 1.27 -21.09
CA ILE A 226 27.89 1.21 -21.75
C ILE A 226 28.35 2.66 -21.95
#